data_AF-A0A173U4G8-F1
#
_entry.id   AF-A0A173U4G8-F1
#
_cell.length_a   1.000
_cell.length_b   1.000
_cell.length_c   1.000
_cell.angle_alpha   90.00
_cell.angle_beta   90.00
_cell.angle_gamma   90.00
#
_symmetry.space_group_name_H-M   'P 1'
#
loop_
_entity.id
_entity.type
_entity.pdbx_description
1 polymer ?
#
loop_
_entity_poly.entity_id
_entity_poly.type
_entity_poly.pdbx_seq_one_letter_code
_entity_poly.pdbx_strand_id
1 'polypeptide(L)'
;MIDKSIYVVAKIFDQQGCIAYRCKTLNEARCLPGTLESLRAEGVQIVILDDPDIYSEYAPYEYIEDMKEFIDKVNMLNKIPAA
;
A
#
# COMPACT_ATOMS: atom_id res chain seq x y z
N MET A 1 -18.11 -18.79 0.26
CA MET A 1 -18.27 -17.33 0.40
C MET A 1 -16.86 -16.79 0.41
N ILE A 2 -16.43 -16.11 -0.65
CA ILE A 2 -15.06 -15.60 -0.73
C ILE A 2 -15.01 -14.39 0.19
N ASP A 3 -14.33 -14.54 1.32
CA ASP A 3 -14.00 -13.43 2.20
C ASP A 3 -12.99 -12.55 1.46
N LYS A 4 -13.50 -11.67 0.59
CA LYS A 4 -12.67 -10.76 -0.21
C LYS A 4 -12.01 -9.77 0.73
N SER A 5 -10.78 -10.07 1.10
CA SER A 5 -9.94 -9.17 1.88
C SER A 5 -9.48 -8.04 0.97
N ILE A 6 -9.68 -6.79 1.39
CA ILE A 6 -9.21 -5.64 0.62
C ILE A 6 -7.78 -5.34 1.04
N TYR A 7 -6.92 -5.10 0.06
CA TYR A 7 -5.54 -4.74 0.26
C TYR A 7 -5.30 -3.32 -0.24
N VAL A 8 -4.59 -2.54 0.57
CA VAL A 8 -4.10 -1.23 0.18
C VAL A 8 -2.61 -1.37 -0.09
N VAL A 9 -2.20 -1.13 -1.32
CA VAL A 9 -0.84 -1.24 -1.79
C VAL A 9 -0.22 0.14 -1.94
N ALA A 10 1.00 0.31 -1.45
CA ALA A 10 1.82 1.49 -1.67
C ALA A 10 3.08 1.11 -2.44
N LYS A 11 3.36 1.82 -3.54
CA LYS A 11 4.49 1.56 -4.44
C LYS A 11 5.19 2.87 -4.78
N ILE A 12 6.51 2.84 -4.95
CA ILE A 12 7.25 3.97 -5.53
C ILE A 12 7.25 3.86 -7.08
N PHE A 13 6.99 4.97 -7.76
CA PHE A 13 7.19 5.12 -9.20
C PHE A 13 8.67 4.92 -9.54
N ASP A 14 8.95 4.14 -10.58
CA ASP A 14 10.32 3.78 -11.01
C ASP A 14 11.08 2.78 -10.09
N GLN A 15 10.52 2.36 -8.95
CA GLN A 15 11.09 1.28 -8.13
C GLN A 15 10.31 -0.02 -8.23
N GLN A 16 11.04 -1.12 -8.07
CA GLN A 16 10.51 -2.48 -8.04
C GLN A 16 10.16 -2.87 -6.60
N GLY A 17 9.02 -3.53 -6.43
CA GLY A 17 8.47 -3.89 -5.14
C GLY A 17 7.39 -2.94 -4.64
N CYS A 18 6.52 -3.45 -3.78
CA CYS A 18 5.45 -2.69 -3.16
C CYS A 18 5.13 -3.24 -1.78
N ILE A 19 4.43 -2.44 -0.99
CA ILE A 19 3.99 -2.79 0.35
C ILE A 19 2.47 -2.96 0.30
N ALA A 20 1.95 -4.10 0.74
CA ALA A 20 0.53 -4.41 0.73
C ALA A 20 0.00 -4.55 2.16
N TYR A 21 -0.88 -3.64 2.57
CA TYR A 21 -1.60 -3.74 3.82
C TYR A 21 -2.92 -4.47 3.65
N ARG A 22 -3.12 -5.54 4.42
CA ARG A 22 -4.42 -6.23 4.48
C ARG A 22 -5.37 -5.48 5.40
N CYS A 23 -6.41 -4.90 4.84
CA CYS A 23 -7.45 -4.25 5.63
C CYS A 23 -8.28 -5.28 6.39
N LYS A 24 -8.44 -5.08 7.69
CA LYS A 24 -9.26 -5.94 8.57
C LYS A 24 -10.73 -5.57 8.49
N THR A 25 -11.00 -4.31 8.12
CA THR A 25 -12.35 -3.75 8.00
C THR A 25 -12.51 -2.92 6.72
N LEU A 26 -13.74 -2.82 6.23
CA LEU A 26 -14.12 -1.95 5.12
C LEU A 26 -13.83 -0.47 5.38
N ASN A 27 -13.84 -0.05 6.65
CA ASN A 27 -13.59 1.33 7.02
C ASN A 27 -12.13 1.72 6.77
N GLU A 28 -11.20 0.81 7.08
CA GLU A 28 -9.77 1.00 6.78
C GLU A 28 -9.56 1.09 5.28
N ALA A 29 -10.13 0.18 4.50
CA ALA A 29 -10.02 0.19 3.05
C ALA A 29 -10.51 1.49 2.39
N ARG A 30 -11.42 2.23 3.04
CA ARG A 30 -11.94 3.52 2.57
C ARG A 30 -11.15 4.72 3.08
N CYS A 31 -10.77 4.73 4.36
CA CYS A 31 -10.08 5.87 4.97
C CYS A 31 -8.58 5.87 4.70
N LEU A 32 -7.92 4.70 4.80
CA LEU A 32 -6.48 4.54 4.70
C LEU A 32 -5.92 5.11 3.38
N PRO A 33 -6.44 4.77 2.18
CA PRO A 33 -5.95 5.35 0.94
C PRO A 33 -6.04 6.87 0.95
N GLY A 34 -7.14 7.47 1.40
CA GLY A 34 -7.26 8.94 1.48
C GLY A 34 -6.21 9.60 2.40
N THR A 35 -5.91 8.96 3.53
CA THR A 35 -4.82 9.41 4.41
C THR A 35 -3.46 9.28 3.75
N LEU A 36 -3.17 8.15 3.08
CA LEU A 36 -1.90 7.93 2.39
C LEU A 36 -1.73 8.88 1.20
N GLU A 37 -2.77 9.15 0.44
CA GLU A 37 -2.77 10.13 -0.66
C GLU A 37 -2.43 11.55 -0.17
N SER A 38 -2.75 11.84 1.11
CA SER A 38 -2.40 13.11 1.76
C SER A 38 -0.97 13.11 2.31
N LEU A 39 -0.43 11.94 2.65
CA LEU A 39 0.91 11.77 3.23
C LEU A 39 1.99 11.48 2.18
N ARG A 40 1.62 10.94 1.01
CA ARG A 40 2.57 10.51 -0.01
C ARG A 40 3.45 11.65 -0.48
N ALA A 41 4.72 11.34 -0.72
CA ALA A 41 5.64 12.20 -1.45
C ALA A 41 5.41 12.08 -2.96
N GLU A 42 5.97 13.03 -3.70
CA GLU A 42 6.06 12.93 -5.16
C GLU A 42 6.78 11.62 -5.53
N GLY A 43 6.06 10.72 -6.20
CA GLY A 43 6.60 9.42 -6.57
C GLY A 43 6.04 8.21 -5.82
N VAL A 44 5.10 8.34 -4.88
CA VAL A 44 4.40 7.18 -4.30
C VAL A 44 2.99 7.02 -4.87
N GLN A 45 2.68 5.84 -5.40
CA GLN A 45 1.38 5.42 -5.89
C GLN A 45 0.66 4.57 -4.84
N ILE A 46 -0.58 4.92 -4.52
CA ILE A 46 -1.46 4.13 -3.68
C ILE A 46 -2.48 3.41 -4.56
N VAL A 47 -2.64 2.11 -4.37
CA VAL A 47 -3.52 1.24 -5.16
C VAL A 47 -4.38 0.42 -4.20
N ILE A 48 -5.64 0.19 -4.53
CA ILE A 48 -6.52 -0.70 -3.76
C ILE A 48 -6.76 -1.95 -4.60
N LEU A 49 -6.46 -3.12 -4.04
CA LEU A 49 -6.60 -4.43 -4.69
C LEU A 49 -7.53 -5.32 -3.86
N ASP A 50 -8.32 -6.18 -4.52
CA ASP A 50 -9.06 -7.24 -3.83
C ASP A 50 -8.29 -8.57 -3.76
N ASP A 51 -7.44 -8.86 -4.75
CA ASP A 51 -6.56 -10.02 -4.77
C ASP A 51 -5.16 -9.60 -5.23
N PRO A 52 -4.16 -9.42 -4.36
CA PRO A 52 -2.82 -9.01 -4.76
C PRO A 52 -2.06 -10.11 -5.52
N ASP A 53 -2.41 -11.38 -5.30
CA ASP A 53 -1.73 -12.54 -5.91
C ASP A 53 -1.89 -12.59 -7.44
N ILE A 54 -2.99 -12.04 -7.98
CA ILE A 54 -3.24 -12.00 -9.42
C ILE A 54 -2.51 -10.85 -10.14
N TYR A 55 -1.92 -9.91 -9.39
CA TYR A 55 -1.26 -8.73 -9.95
C TYR A 55 0.27 -8.81 -9.81
N SER A 56 0.90 -9.77 -10.48
CA SER A 56 2.37 -9.94 -10.42
C SER A 56 3.19 -8.71 -10.87
N GLU A 57 2.57 -7.71 -11.51
CA GLU A 57 3.20 -6.43 -11.88
C GLU A 57 3.75 -5.66 -10.68
N TYR A 58 3.15 -5.79 -9.50
CA TYR A 58 3.61 -5.09 -8.29
C TYR A 58 4.56 -5.94 -7.43
N ALA A 59 4.89 -7.17 -7.85
CA ALA A 59 5.81 -8.02 -7.12
C ALA A 59 7.25 -7.43 -7.12
N PRO A 60 8.03 -7.64 -6.04
CA PRO A 60 7.67 -8.36 -4.81
C PRO A 60 6.72 -7.59 -3.89
N TYR A 61 5.76 -8.31 -3.31
CA TYR A 61 4.82 -7.79 -2.31
C TYR A 61 5.36 -7.98 -0.91
N GLU A 62 5.44 -6.90 -0.15
CA GLU A 62 5.66 -6.94 1.28
C GLU A 62 4.34 -6.82 2.02
N TYR A 63 3.83 -7.95 2.51
CA TYR A 63 2.56 -7.99 3.22
C TYR A 63 2.72 -7.51 4.66
N ILE A 64 1.94 -6.48 5.02
CA ILE A 64 1.91 -5.91 6.36
C ILE A 64 0.51 -6.07 6.93
N GLU A 65 0.43 -6.60 8.15
CA GLU A 65 -0.84 -6.78 8.89
C GLU A 65 -1.07 -5.70 9.96
N ASP A 66 -0.04 -4.91 10.25
CA ASP A 66 -0.08 -3.80 11.20
C ASP A 66 -0.15 -2.45 10.48
N MET A 67 -1.22 -1.70 10.73
CA MET A 67 -1.43 -0.41 10.07
C MET A 67 -0.32 0.60 10.39
N LYS A 68 0.20 0.59 11.62
CA LYS A 68 1.21 1.55 12.04
C LYS A 68 2.53 1.25 11.31
N GLU A 69 2.91 -0.02 11.22
CA GLU A 69 4.07 -0.44 10.44
C GLU A 69 3.92 -0.06 8.97
N PHE A 70 2.73 -0.25 8.38
CA PHE A 70 2.47 0.15 7.01
C PHE A 70 2.63 1.66 6.79
N ILE A 71 2.02 2.49 7.64
CA ILE A 71 2.15 3.95 7.57
C ILE A 71 3.61 4.38 7.77
N ASP A 72 4.32 3.77 8.72
CA ASP A 72 5.73 4.08 8.98
C ASP A 72 6.59 3.78 7.74
N LYS A 73 6.42 2.60 7.13
CA LYS A 73 7.13 2.27 5.90
C LYS A 73 6.78 3.21 4.76
N VAL A 74 5.51 3.52 4.51
CA VAL A 74 5.12 4.50 3.48
C VAL A 74 5.75 5.86 3.75
N ASN A 75 5.82 6.28 5.01
CA ASN A 75 6.48 7.51 5.40
C ASN A 75 8.01 7.44 5.22
N MET A 76 8.63 6.28 5.42
CA MET A 76 10.04 6.06 5.07
C MET A 76 10.28 6.17 3.56
N LEU A 77 9.37 5.64 2.74
CA LEU A 77 9.42 5.79 1.28
C LEU A 77 9.38 7.27 0.88
N ASN A 78 8.55 8.07 1.56
CA ASN A 78 8.45 9.51 1.33
C ASN A 78 9.71 10.31 1.70
N LYS A 79 10.58 9.76 2.55
CA LYS A 79 11.83 10.41 2.98
C LYS A 79 13.01 10.14 2.05
N ILE A 80 12.84 9.27 1.04
CA ILE A 80 13.88 9.05 0.04
C ILE A 80 13.77 10.22 -0.94
N PRO A 81 14.74 11.16 -0.96
CA PRO A 81 14.71 12.21 -1.97
C PRO A 81 14.80 11.56 -3.34
N ALA A 82 13.91 11.93 -4.26
CA ALA A 82 14.10 11.66 -5.68
C ALA A 82 15.46 12.27 -6.05
N ALA A 83 16.46 11.41 -6.22
CA ALA A 83 17.84 11.80 -6.54
C ALA A 83 17.95 12.27 -7.99
#